data_AF-Q89B53-F1
#
_entry.id   AF-Q89B53-F1
#
_cell.length_a   1.000
_cell.length_b   1.000
_cell.length_c   1.000
_cell.angle_alpha   90.00
_cell.angle_beta   90.00
_cell.angle_gamma   90.00
#
_symmetry.space_group_name_H-M   'P 1'
#
loop_
_entity.id
_entity.type
_entity.pdbx_description
1 polymer ?
#
loop_
_entity_poly.entity_id
_entity_poly.type
_entity_poly.pdbx_seq_one_letter_code
_entity_poly.pdbx_strand_id
1 'polypeptide(L)'
;MRAMRQKNQVELNLSPGAEGEARSAGAREPEARAAEVCLERPAVAGPSMEDVVESENLKAALAQVKRNKGAAGVDGMTVGELSAHLKEHWPAIRAQLLDGTYKPQPVRRVEIPKASGGLRPLGIPTVLDRLIQQAVMQVLQADWDRTFAETSFGFRPGRSAHRAVERAQAYIAAGHSIVVDSQLQPTSPRNVTP
;
A
#
# COMPACT_ATOMS: atom_id res chain seq x y z
N MET A 1 -24.22 -2.31 33.84
CA MET A 1 -23.73 -3.71 33.72
C MET A 1 -22.83 -3.81 32.51
N ARG A 2 -21.54 -4.13 32.69
CA ARG A 2 -20.50 -4.13 31.64
C ARG A 2 -19.95 -5.56 31.54
N ALA A 3 -20.26 -6.26 30.45
CA ALA A 3 -19.75 -7.61 30.23
C ALA A 3 -18.27 -7.54 29.82
N MET A 4 -17.40 -8.15 30.65
CA MET A 4 -15.97 -8.32 30.36
C MET A 4 -15.80 -9.39 29.28
N ARG A 5 -15.11 -9.05 28.19
CA ARG A 5 -14.70 -10.00 27.14
C ARG A 5 -13.39 -10.66 27.59
N GLN A 6 -13.45 -11.94 27.90
CA GLN A 6 -12.31 -12.72 28.36
C GLN A 6 -11.39 -13.07 27.19
N LYS A 7 -10.10 -12.74 27.31
CA LYS A 7 -9.05 -13.12 26.35
C LYS A 7 -8.48 -14.47 26.78
N ASN A 8 -8.77 -15.53 26.03
CA ASN A 8 -8.04 -16.80 26.16
C ASN A 8 -6.87 -16.76 25.15
N GLN A 9 -5.70 -16.35 25.63
CA GLN A 9 -4.43 -16.68 24.98
C GLN A 9 -3.97 -18.02 25.54
N VAL A 10 -3.75 -18.99 24.66
CA VAL A 10 -3.09 -20.25 25.02
C VAL A 10 -1.62 -20.06 24.66
N GLU A 11 -0.77 -19.96 25.68
CA GLU A 11 0.69 -20.02 25.54
C GLU A 11 1.09 -21.47 25.21
N LEU A 12 1.67 -21.69 24.02
CA LEU A 12 2.22 -22.98 23.64
C LEU A 12 3.62 -23.12 24.28
N ASN A 13 3.67 -23.72 25.46
CA ASN A 13 4.91 -24.18 26.09
C ASN A 13 5.40 -25.45 25.37
N LEU A 14 6.35 -25.29 24.45
CA LEU A 14 7.07 -26.41 23.85
C LEU A 14 8.11 -26.93 24.85
N SER A 15 7.74 -27.97 25.62
CA SER A 15 8.72 -28.80 26.33
C SER A 15 9.33 -29.83 25.36
N PRO A 16 10.65 -30.04 25.35
CA PRO A 16 11.28 -31.00 24.47
C PRO A 16 11.18 -32.40 25.10
N GLY A 17 10.45 -33.31 24.45
CA GLY A 17 10.53 -34.74 24.77
C GLY A 17 9.18 -35.43 24.80
N ALA A 18 8.76 -35.95 23.63
CA ALA A 18 8.04 -37.20 23.50
C ALA A 18 7.94 -37.51 22.01
N GLU A 19 8.67 -38.53 21.57
CA GLU A 19 8.56 -39.12 20.24
C GLU A 19 7.15 -39.67 20.05
N GLY A 20 6.45 -39.16 19.04
CA GLY A 20 5.16 -39.66 18.57
C GLY A 20 5.25 -39.93 17.09
N GLU A 21 5.37 -41.20 16.72
CA GLU A 21 5.42 -41.66 15.33
C GLU A 21 4.13 -41.29 14.58
N ALA A 22 4.27 -40.48 13.54
CA ALA A 22 3.23 -40.24 12.56
C ALA A 22 3.12 -41.46 11.63
N ARG A 23 1.91 -42.01 11.48
CA ARG A 23 1.62 -43.05 10.49
C ARG A 23 1.90 -42.51 9.09
N SER A 24 2.86 -43.11 8.38
CA SER A 24 3.19 -42.76 7.00
C SER A 24 2.08 -43.21 6.05
N ALA A 25 1.28 -42.26 5.57
CA ALA A 25 0.37 -42.47 4.46
C ALA A 25 0.90 -41.70 3.25
N GLY A 26 1.44 -42.46 2.28
CA GLY A 26 1.55 -42.10 0.87
C GLY A 26 2.19 -40.76 0.54
N ALA A 27 3.48 -40.79 0.19
CA ALA A 27 4.16 -39.71 -0.51
C ALA A 27 3.40 -39.34 -1.81
N ARG A 28 2.61 -38.28 -1.75
CA ARG A 28 2.34 -37.41 -2.89
C ARG A 28 2.85 -36.05 -2.48
N GLU A 29 4.06 -35.78 -2.92
CA GLU A 29 4.59 -34.42 -2.88
C GLU A 29 3.57 -33.49 -3.54
N PRO A 30 3.08 -32.45 -2.84
CA PRO A 30 2.46 -31.35 -3.53
C PRO A 30 3.62 -30.66 -4.22
N GLU A 31 3.84 -31.01 -5.48
CA GLU A 31 4.71 -30.29 -6.39
C GLU A 31 4.30 -28.82 -6.27
N ALA A 32 5.08 -28.06 -5.51
CA ALA A 32 4.97 -26.62 -5.49
C ALA A 32 5.26 -26.24 -6.94
N ARG A 33 4.21 -25.94 -7.70
CA ARG A 33 4.35 -25.26 -8.97
C ARG A 33 5.05 -23.97 -8.63
N ALA A 34 6.39 -24.00 -8.70
CA ALA A 34 7.19 -22.83 -8.89
C ALA A 34 6.46 -22.07 -9.98
N ALA A 35 5.93 -20.89 -9.63
CA ALA A 35 5.43 -19.98 -10.62
C ALA A 35 6.54 -19.91 -11.67
N GLU A 36 6.24 -20.34 -12.90
CA GLU A 36 7.16 -20.10 -14.00
C GLU A 36 7.43 -18.61 -13.99
N VAL A 37 8.61 -18.25 -13.52
CA VAL A 37 9.14 -16.92 -13.67
C VAL A 37 9.48 -16.86 -15.15
N CYS A 38 8.49 -16.46 -15.94
CA CYS A 38 8.64 -16.11 -17.33
C CYS A 38 9.40 -14.77 -17.38
N LEU A 39 10.68 -14.81 -17.00
CA LEU A 39 11.65 -13.75 -17.20
C LEU A 39 12.04 -13.81 -18.68
N GLU A 40 11.23 -13.20 -19.52
CA GLU A 40 11.61 -12.62 -20.81
C GLU A 40 10.34 -11.91 -21.32
N ARG A 41 10.00 -10.77 -20.74
CA ARG A 41 9.05 -9.86 -21.39
C ARG A 41 9.79 -9.25 -22.58
N PRO A 42 9.17 -9.21 -23.79
CA PRO A 42 9.70 -8.39 -24.87
C PRO A 42 9.85 -6.94 -24.36
N ALA A 43 10.79 -6.19 -24.92
CA ALA A 43 11.11 -4.80 -24.55
C ALA A 43 9.93 -3.84 -24.80
N VAL A 44 8.83 -4.03 -24.08
CA VAL A 44 7.83 -3.02 -23.84
C VAL A 44 8.52 -2.06 -22.89
N ALA A 45 8.72 -0.82 -23.33
CA ALA A 45 9.24 0.23 -22.48
C ALA A 45 8.50 0.18 -21.14
N GLY A 46 9.26 0.02 -20.06
CA GLY A 46 8.71 0.05 -18.72
C GLY A 46 8.10 1.41 -18.42
N PRO A 47 7.43 1.56 -17.26
CA PRO A 47 6.82 2.82 -16.86
C PRO A 47 7.87 3.94 -16.90
N SER A 48 7.61 5.01 -17.66
CA SER A 48 8.54 6.10 -17.89
C SER A 48 8.10 7.40 -17.21
N MET A 49 9.03 8.34 -17.00
CA MET A 49 8.66 9.66 -16.47
C MET A 49 7.86 10.48 -17.48
N GLU A 50 8.03 10.21 -18.77
CA GLU A 50 7.23 10.76 -19.87
C GLU A 50 5.75 10.38 -19.70
N ASP A 51 5.46 9.12 -19.39
CA ASP A 51 4.09 8.66 -19.11
C ASP A 51 3.51 9.34 -17.86
N VAL A 52 4.35 9.55 -16.83
CA VAL A 52 3.94 10.20 -15.58
C VAL A 52 3.50 11.64 -15.84
N VAL A 53 4.23 12.39 -16.67
CA VAL A 53 3.95 13.81 -16.97
C VAL A 53 2.99 14.02 -18.15
N GLU A 54 2.40 12.95 -18.68
CA GLU A 54 1.43 13.02 -19.78
C GLU A 54 0.15 13.76 -19.34
N SER A 55 -0.43 14.54 -20.26
CA SER A 55 -1.52 15.46 -19.92
C SER A 55 -2.74 14.75 -19.35
N GLU A 56 -3.14 13.63 -19.96
CA GLU A 56 -4.30 12.85 -19.52
C GLU A 56 -4.06 12.19 -18.17
N ASN A 57 -2.86 11.66 -17.93
CA ASN A 57 -2.48 11.10 -16.63
C ASN A 57 -2.55 12.17 -15.53
N LEU A 58 -1.99 13.35 -15.77
CA LEU A 58 -2.03 14.45 -14.81
C LEU A 58 -3.44 14.98 -14.53
N LYS A 59 -4.31 15.03 -15.55
CA LYS A 59 -5.73 15.37 -15.35
C LYS A 59 -6.41 14.37 -14.44
N ALA A 60 -6.18 13.07 -14.66
CA ALA A 60 -6.71 12.00 -13.82
C ALA A 60 -6.15 12.10 -12.38
N ALA A 61 -4.85 12.34 -12.23
CA ALA A 61 -4.21 12.54 -10.93
C ALA A 61 -4.79 13.76 -10.19
N LEU A 62 -4.96 14.88 -10.89
CA LEU A 62 -5.54 16.10 -10.32
C LEU A 62 -6.98 15.87 -9.85
N ALA A 63 -7.79 15.19 -10.66
CA ALA A 63 -9.15 14.81 -10.29
C ALA A 63 -9.16 13.92 -9.03
N GLN A 64 -8.23 12.96 -8.94
CA GLN A 64 -8.11 12.11 -7.75
C GLN A 64 -7.71 12.90 -6.50
N VAL A 65 -6.71 13.78 -6.59
CA VAL A 65 -6.29 14.63 -5.46
C VAL A 65 -7.45 15.53 -5.00
N LYS A 66 -8.20 16.11 -5.94
CA LYS A 66 -9.41 16.90 -5.65
C LYS A 66 -10.48 16.07 -4.93
N ARG A 67 -10.72 14.82 -5.37
CA ARG A 67 -11.67 13.90 -4.72
C ARG A 67 -11.23 13.51 -3.31
N ASN A 68 -9.94 13.22 -3.12
CA ASN A 68 -9.38 12.81 -1.84
C ASN A 68 -9.38 13.94 -0.80
N LYS A 69 -9.42 15.21 -1.24
CA LYS A 69 -9.32 16.39 -0.39
C LYS A 69 -8.05 16.30 0.47
N GLY A 70 -8.13 16.70 1.73
CA GLY A 70 -7.03 16.62 2.69
C GLY A 70 -6.40 17.97 2.99
N ALA A 71 -5.70 18.03 4.12
CA ALA A 71 -5.09 19.26 4.60
C ALA A 71 -3.89 19.68 3.73
N ALA A 72 -3.52 20.94 3.84
CA ALA A 72 -2.31 21.49 3.25
C ALA A 72 -1.05 20.83 3.84
N GLY A 73 0.01 20.81 3.04
CA GLY A 73 1.34 20.38 3.45
C GLY A 73 2.07 21.45 4.27
N VAL A 74 3.40 21.41 4.25
CA VAL A 74 4.25 22.40 4.92
C VAL A 74 4.20 23.79 4.28
N ASP A 75 3.85 23.84 2.99
CA ASP A 75 3.73 25.03 2.16
C ASP A 75 2.41 25.80 2.34
N GLY A 76 1.45 25.23 3.07
CA GLY A 76 0.14 25.85 3.31
C GLY A 76 -0.80 25.85 2.09
N MET A 77 -0.32 25.45 0.90
CA MET A 77 -1.13 25.42 -0.32
C MET A 77 -2.28 24.42 -0.18
N THR A 78 -3.48 24.88 -0.51
CA THR A 78 -4.71 24.09 -0.52
C THR A 78 -4.96 23.44 -1.87
N VAL A 79 -5.89 22.48 -1.90
CA VAL A 79 -6.28 21.79 -3.14
C VAL A 79 -6.93 22.73 -4.16
N GLY A 80 -7.57 23.82 -3.70
CA GLY A 80 -8.16 24.83 -4.57
C GLY A 80 -7.12 25.66 -5.34
N GLU A 81 -6.01 25.96 -4.68
CA GLU A 81 -4.93 26.80 -5.23
C GLU A 81 -4.03 26.05 -6.22
N LEU A 82 -3.98 24.71 -6.14
CA LEU A 82 -3.13 23.88 -7.01
C LEU A 82 -3.33 24.16 -8.50
N SER A 83 -4.57 24.38 -8.95
CA SER A 83 -4.83 24.60 -10.39
C SER A 83 -4.26 25.93 -10.90
N ALA A 84 -4.20 26.97 -10.06
CA ALA A 84 -3.55 28.23 -10.41
C ALA A 84 -2.03 28.08 -10.38
N HIS A 85 -1.50 27.43 -9.33
CA HIS A 85 -0.08 27.16 -9.19
C HIS A 85 0.51 26.40 -10.39
N LEU A 86 -0.18 25.34 -10.86
CA LEU A 86 0.25 24.58 -12.03
C LEU A 86 0.27 25.42 -13.31
N LYS A 87 -0.68 26.34 -13.52
CA LYS A 87 -0.68 27.17 -14.74
C LYS A 87 0.58 28.01 -14.88
N GLU A 88 1.14 28.44 -13.77
CA GLU A 88 2.33 29.28 -13.74
C GLU A 88 3.63 28.46 -13.69
N HIS A 89 3.67 27.41 -12.85
CA HIS A 89 4.92 26.72 -12.52
C HIS A 89 5.12 25.38 -13.25
N TRP A 90 4.09 24.86 -13.94
CA TRP A 90 4.16 23.53 -14.55
C TRP A 90 5.30 23.33 -15.54
N PRO A 91 5.65 24.28 -16.44
CA PRO A 91 6.76 24.07 -17.37
C PRO A 91 8.09 23.77 -16.65
N ALA A 92 8.37 24.47 -15.55
CA ALA A 92 9.57 24.25 -14.75
C ALA A 92 9.50 22.92 -13.98
N ILE A 93 8.37 22.62 -13.34
CA ILE A 93 8.17 21.36 -12.61
C ILE A 93 8.32 20.16 -13.55
N ARG A 94 7.72 20.22 -14.74
CA ARG A 94 7.81 19.15 -15.75
C ARG A 94 9.25 18.91 -16.20
N ALA A 95 10.01 19.98 -16.45
CA ALA A 95 11.43 19.85 -16.81
C ALA A 95 12.21 19.15 -15.69
N GLN A 96 12.01 19.57 -14.44
CA GLN A 96 12.66 18.97 -13.26
C GLN A 96 12.28 17.50 -13.04
N LEU A 97 11.07 17.10 -13.41
CA LEU A 97 10.63 15.71 -13.31
C LEU A 97 11.29 14.84 -14.38
N LEU A 98 11.43 15.35 -15.61
CA LEU A 98 12.04 14.64 -16.73
C LEU A 98 13.57 14.55 -16.60
N ASP A 99 14.22 15.58 -16.06
CA ASP A 99 15.68 15.60 -15.85
C ASP A 99 16.12 14.95 -14.52
N GLY A 100 15.16 14.55 -13.68
CA GLY A 100 15.43 13.93 -12.37
C GLY A 100 15.91 14.89 -11.28
N THR A 101 15.78 16.20 -11.46
CA THR A 101 16.23 17.21 -10.47
C THR A 101 15.13 17.66 -9.51
N TYR A 102 13.87 17.24 -9.71
CA TYR A 102 12.76 17.57 -8.82
C TYR A 102 13.01 17.10 -7.39
N LYS A 103 12.90 18.01 -6.42
CA LYS A 103 13.04 17.72 -4.99
C LYS A 103 11.70 17.88 -4.28
N PRO A 104 11.08 16.79 -3.80
CA PRO A 104 9.86 16.87 -3.00
C PRO A 104 10.06 17.65 -1.71
N GLN A 105 9.01 18.29 -1.24
CA GLN A 105 9.02 19.02 0.04
C GLN A 105 8.88 18.04 1.22
N PRO A 106 9.39 18.41 2.42
CA PRO A 106 9.21 17.58 3.60
C PRO A 106 7.73 17.45 3.97
N VAL A 107 7.35 16.28 4.49
CA VAL A 107 5.97 16.01 4.91
C VAL A 107 5.64 16.74 6.21
N ARG A 108 4.46 17.37 6.29
CA ARG A 108 3.98 18.02 7.51
C ARG A 108 3.53 16.95 8.51
N ARG A 109 4.10 16.95 9.72
CA ARG A 109 3.72 16.02 10.78
C ARG A 109 2.48 16.52 11.52
N VAL A 110 1.49 15.65 11.69
CA VAL A 110 0.29 15.90 12.47
C VAL A 110 0.02 14.69 13.34
N GLU A 111 -0.36 14.91 14.60
CA GLU A 111 -0.78 13.86 15.49
C GLU A 111 -2.31 13.74 15.49
N ILE A 112 -2.81 12.55 15.21
CA ILE A 112 -4.25 12.25 15.20
C ILE A 112 -4.54 11.25 16.31
N PRO A 113 -5.57 11.48 17.15
CA PRO A 113 -5.92 10.55 18.22
C PRO A 113 -6.37 9.19 17.65
N LYS A 114 -5.91 8.10 18.25
CA LYS A 114 -6.40 6.74 17.97
C LYS A 114 -7.69 6.49 18.74
N ALA A 115 -8.60 5.72 18.15
CA ALA A 115 -9.83 5.27 18.84
C ALA A 115 -9.56 4.47 20.13
N SER A 116 -8.42 3.78 20.20
CA SER A 116 -7.99 2.97 21.35
C SER A 116 -7.16 3.74 22.39
N GLY A 117 -6.98 5.04 22.23
CA GLY A 117 -6.03 5.85 23.02
C GLY A 117 -4.65 5.98 22.39
N GLY A 118 -3.96 7.08 22.70
CA GLY A 118 -2.66 7.46 22.13
C GLY A 118 -2.76 8.20 20.79
N LEU A 119 -1.60 8.61 20.26
CA LEU A 119 -1.50 9.41 19.04
C LEU A 119 -0.99 8.56 17.86
N ARG A 120 -1.46 8.87 16.66
CA ARG A 120 -0.95 8.37 15.39
C ARG A 120 -0.27 9.52 14.66
N PRO A 121 1.06 9.48 14.47
CA PRO A 121 1.72 10.45 13.62
C PRO A 121 1.29 10.22 12.17
N LEU A 122 0.87 11.28 11.50
CA LEU A 122 0.57 11.33 10.07
C LEU A 122 1.56 12.28 9.39
N GLY A 123 2.08 11.87 8.24
CA GLY A 123 2.81 12.76 7.34
C GLY A 123 1.89 13.24 6.23
N ILE A 124 1.76 14.55 6.06
CA ILE A 124 0.93 15.17 5.02
C ILE A 124 1.86 15.83 4.01
N PRO A 125 2.05 15.26 2.80
CA PRO A 125 2.83 15.89 1.74
C PRO A 125 2.15 17.18 1.24
N THR A 126 2.90 18.02 0.52
CA THR A 126 2.32 19.17 -0.19
C THR A 126 1.31 18.71 -1.23
N VAL A 127 0.40 19.59 -1.62
CA VAL A 127 -0.63 19.25 -2.61
C VAL A 127 0.00 18.93 -3.97
N LEU A 128 1.09 19.61 -4.33
CA LEU A 128 1.88 19.30 -5.53
C LEU A 128 2.54 17.92 -5.45
N ASP A 129 3.17 17.59 -4.33
CA ASP A 129 3.79 16.27 -4.16
C ASP A 129 2.75 15.14 -4.19
N ARG A 130 1.55 15.37 -3.64
CA ARG A 130 0.45 14.40 -3.74
C ARG A 130 -0.01 14.20 -5.18
N LEU A 131 -0.04 15.25 -5.99
CA LEU A 131 -0.34 15.14 -7.42
C LEU A 131 0.69 14.28 -8.13
N ILE A 132 1.98 14.55 -7.91
CA ILE A 132 3.08 13.81 -8.54
C ILE A 132 3.08 12.34 -8.09
N GLN A 133 2.95 12.08 -6.79
CA GLN A 133 2.82 10.72 -6.24
C GLN A 133 1.62 9.97 -6.85
N GLN A 134 0.49 10.66 -7.01
CA GLN A 134 -0.71 10.09 -7.62
C GLN A 134 -0.51 9.76 -9.11
N ALA A 135 0.19 10.63 -9.86
CA ALA A 135 0.52 10.42 -11.27
C ALA A 135 1.50 9.24 -11.46
N VAL A 136 2.52 9.16 -10.60
CA VAL A 136 3.46 8.02 -10.56
C VAL A 136 2.73 6.73 -10.25
N MET A 137 1.87 6.74 -9.22
CA MET A 137 1.09 5.57 -8.82
C MET A 137 0.20 5.06 -9.96
N GLN A 138 -0.43 5.94 -10.74
CA GLN A 138 -1.30 5.55 -11.86
C GLN A 138 -0.54 4.77 -12.93
N VAL A 139 0.66 5.24 -13.29
CA VAL A 139 1.51 4.58 -14.29
C VAL A 139 2.03 3.24 -13.76
N LEU A 140 2.61 3.22 -12.55
CA LEU A 140 3.15 1.98 -11.97
C LEU A 140 2.07 0.90 -11.75
N GLN A 141 0.89 1.31 -11.30
CA GLN A 141 -0.20 0.39 -11.01
C GLN A 141 -0.80 -0.21 -12.27
N ALA A 142 -0.76 0.48 -13.41
CA ALA A 142 -1.21 -0.06 -14.69
C ALA A 142 -0.42 -1.33 -15.09
N ASP A 143 0.87 -1.37 -14.76
CA ASP A 143 1.74 -2.50 -15.02
C ASP A 143 1.72 -3.55 -13.90
N TRP A 144 1.78 -3.11 -12.63
CA TRP A 144 1.96 -4.01 -11.50
C TRP A 144 0.68 -4.66 -11.00
N ASP A 145 -0.50 -4.06 -11.22
CA ASP A 145 -1.72 -4.63 -10.64
C ASP A 145 -2.01 -6.06 -11.12
N ARG A 146 -1.58 -6.38 -12.34
CA ARG A 146 -1.72 -7.72 -12.96
C ARG A 146 -0.75 -8.76 -12.38
N THR A 147 0.35 -8.33 -11.75
CA THR A 147 1.35 -9.24 -11.18
C THR A 147 1.06 -9.60 -9.72
N PHE A 148 0.20 -8.84 -9.04
CA PHE A 148 -0.18 -9.15 -7.66
C PHE A 148 -1.05 -10.40 -7.54
N ALA A 149 -0.82 -11.16 -6.48
CA ALA A 149 -1.63 -12.32 -6.11
C ALA A 149 -3.13 -11.95 -5.99
N GLU A 150 -4.02 -12.88 -6.34
CA GLU A 150 -5.47 -12.68 -6.23
C GLU A 150 -5.94 -12.46 -4.78
N THR A 151 -5.20 -13.01 -3.82
CA THR A 151 -5.43 -12.85 -2.37
C THR A 151 -4.85 -11.56 -1.80
N SER A 152 -4.27 -10.70 -2.63
CA SER A 152 -3.85 -9.36 -2.23
C SER A 152 -5.01 -8.37 -2.42
N PHE A 153 -5.53 -7.83 -1.31
CA PHE A 153 -6.73 -6.98 -1.30
C PHE A 153 -6.46 -5.51 -0.93
N GLY A 154 -5.31 -5.21 -0.33
CA GLY A 154 -4.99 -3.87 0.17
C GLY A 154 -4.59 -2.92 -0.95
N PHE A 155 -5.11 -1.68 -0.93
CA PHE A 155 -4.69 -0.57 -1.79
C PHE A 155 -4.75 -0.83 -3.31
N ARG A 156 -5.64 -1.73 -3.76
CA ARG A 156 -5.80 -2.10 -5.17
C ARG A 156 -7.15 -1.68 -5.74
N PRO A 157 -7.24 -1.25 -7.02
CA PRO A 157 -8.51 -0.98 -7.67
C PRO A 157 -9.42 -2.20 -7.67
N GLY A 158 -10.71 -2.00 -7.40
CA GLY A 158 -11.69 -3.10 -7.41
C GLY A 158 -11.45 -4.19 -6.35
N ARG A 159 -10.58 -3.94 -5.36
CA ARG A 159 -10.36 -4.80 -4.19
C ARG A 159 -10.72 -4.04 -2.92
N SER A 160 -11.16 -4.75 -1.90
CA SER A 160 -11.60 -4.15 -0.63
C SER A 160 -11.40 -5.08 0.55
N ALA A 161 -11.40 -4.52 1.76
CA ALA A 161 -11.37 -5.30 2.99
C ALA A 161 -12.55 -6.29 3.09
N HIS A 162 -13.73 -5.91 2.58
CA HIS A 162 -14.89 -6.80 2.55
C HIS A 162 -14.63 -8.06 1.70
N ARG A 163 -14.00 -7.92 0.52
CA ARG A 163 -13.62 -9.08 -0.30
C ARG A 163 -12.60 -9.98 0.39
N ALA A 164 -11.68 -9.40 1.16
CA ALA A 164 -10.73 -10.17 1.96
C ALA A 164 -11.45 -11.01 3.03
N VAL A 165 -12.44 -10.42 3.71
CA VAL A 165 -13.27 -11.11 4.71
C VAL A 165 -14.12 -12.21 4.07
N GLU A 166 -14.78 -11.95 2.95
CA GLU A 166 -15.53 -12.96 2.19
C GLU A 166 -14.64 -14.16 1.82
N ARG A 167 -13.42 -13.90 1.35
CA ARG A 167 -12.46 -14.96 1.02
C ARG A 167 -12.03 -15.75 2.26
N ALA A 168 -11.80 -15.08 3.39
CA ALA A 168 -11.48 -15.74 4.66
C ALA A 168 -12.64 -16.65 5.14
N GLN A 169 -13.88 -16.18 5.03
CA GLN A 169 -15.07 -16.97 5.36
C GLN A 169 -15.19 -18.22 4.47
N ALA A 170 -14.86 -18.12 3.18
CA ALA A 170 -14.86 -19.27 2.28
C ALA A 170 -13.84 -20.35 2.70
N TYR A 171 -12.64 -19.96 3.17
CA TYR A 171 -11.66 -20.93 3.70
C TYR A 171 -12.18 -21.67 4.93
N ILE A 172 -12.83 -20.94 5.85
CA ILE A 172 -13.44 -21.54 7.05
C ILE A 172 -14.55 -22.52 6.64
N ALA A 173 -15.42 -22.15 5.70
CA ALA A 173 -16.48 -23.00 5.19
C ALA A 173 -15.96 -24.26 4.49
N ALA A 174 -14.77 -24.18 3.87
CA ALA A 174 -14.07 -25.33 3.27
C ALA A 174 -13.37 -26.24 4.30
N GLY A 175 -13.41 -25.90 5.59
CA GLY A 175 -12.85 -26.71 6.68
C GLY A 175 -11.50 -26.22 7.23
N HIS A 176 -10.96 -25.11 6.73
CA HIS A 176 -9.74 -24.50 7.29
C HIS A 176 -10.07 -23.64 8.52
N SER A 177 -10.13 -24.26 9.69
CA SER A 177 -10.57 -23.63 10.95
C SER A 177 -9.46 -22.95 11.77
N ILE A 178 -8.19 -23.16 11.40
CA ILE A 178 -7.04 -22.58 12.10
C ILE A 178 -6.52 -21.38 11.30
N VAL A 179 -6.34 -20.24 11.97
CA VAL A 179 -5.78 -19.00 11.38
C VAL A 179 -4.40 -18.76 11.95
N VAL A 180 -3.42 -18.60 11.07
CA VAL A 180 -2.09 -18.10 11.43
C VAL A 180 -2.09 -16.59 11.25
N ASP A 181 -2.13 -15.85 12.34
CA ASP A 181 -2.05 -14.39 12.33
C ASP A 181 -0.58 -13.96 12.39
N SER A 182 -0.14 -13.17 11.41
CA SER A 182 1.23 -12.70 11.28
C SER A 182 1.22 -11.20 11.02
N GLN A 183 1.88 -10.45 11.89
CA GLN A 183 1.96 -9.00 11.80
C GLN A 183 3.40 -8.53 11.61
N LEU A 184 3.60 -7.64 10.63
CA LEU A 184 4.87 -6.95 10.42
C LEU A 184 4.92 -5.67 11.27
N GLN A 185 6.11 -5.33 11.76
CA GLN A 185 6.34 -4.06 12.44
C GLN A 185 6.25 -2.89 11.44
N PRO A 186 5.72 -1.72 11.84
CA PRO A 186 5.64 -0.58 10.94
C PRO A 186 7.04 -0.12 10.48
N THR A 187 7.21 -0.01 9.16
CA THR A 187 8.39 0.63 8.56
C THR A 187 8.23 2.15 8.64
N SER A 188 8.38 2.73 9.83
CA SER A 188 8.56 4.19 9.92
C SER A 188 10.02 4.52 9.64
N PRO A 189 10.33 5.49 8.76
CA PRO A 189 11.68 6.02 8.70
C PRO A 189 12.02 6.56 10.10
N ARG A 190 13.03 5.96 10.73
CA ARG A 190 13.65 6.53 11.93
C ARG A 190 14.04 7.96 11.59
N ASN A 191 13.75 8.90 12.50
CA ASN A 191 14.06 10.33 12.39
C ASN A 191 15.31 10.57 11.53
N VAL A 192 15.12 11.07 10.33
CA VAL A 192 16.19 11.78 9.62
C VAL A 192 16.16 13.18 10.20
N THR A 193 16.83 13.34 11.34
CA THR A 193 17.25 14.67 11.81
C THR A 193 18.24 15.22 10.76
N PRO A 194 18.15 16.52 10.40
CA PRO A 194 19.05 17.13 9.42
C PRO A 194 20.52 17.04 9.83
#